data_AF-A0A7C2L9Y8-F1
#
_entry.id   AF-A0A7C2L9Y8-F1
#
_cell.length_a   1.000
_cell.length_b   1.000
_cell.length_c   1.000
_cell.angle_alpha   90.00
_cell.angle_beta   90.00
_cell.angle_gamma   90.00
#
_symmetry.space_group_name_H-M   'P 1'
#
loop_
_entity.id
_entity.type
_entity.pdbx_description
1 polymer ?
#
loop_
_entity_poly.entity_id
_entity_poly.type
_entity_poly.pdbx_seq_one_letter_code
_entity_poly.pdbx_strand_id
1 'polypeptide(L)'
;MVEQNSLTLSDSALAERLQAVKAVILDVDGVLTDGGIYYDPTGREIKRFHVADGLGMELLRHAGIRVVILSGRVAEAITRRAAELRVTDCYQGVRDKKAQIEKLRQQWQLKAEELLYVGDDLNDLPAFEAVGVRVAVANADALLQSQAHYVTRATGGNGAVREVCEWLLKARGEWENAVEAYLQSRREAGSEP
;
A
#
# COMPACT_ATOMS: atom_id res chain seq x y z
N MET A 1 12.71 -20.37 -23.67
CA MET A 1 12.65 -21.03 -22.35
C MET A 1 13.19 -20.02 -21.36
N VAL A 2 12.31 -19.33 -20.62
CA VAL A 2 12.72 -18.39 -19.58
C VAL A 2 12.67 -19.17 -18.27
N GLU A 3 13.81 -19.29 -17.61
CA GLU A 3 13.94 -19.88 -16.28
C GLU A 3 13.06 -19.10 -15.30
N GLN A 4 12.06 -19.78 -14.75
CA GLN A 4 11.24 -19.27 -13.66
C GLN A 4 12.08 -19.33 -12.38
N ASN A 5 12.72 -18.23 -12.04
CA ASN A 5 13.40 -18.07 -10.76
C ASN A 5 12.32 -17.83 -9.69
N SER A 6 11.81 -18.90 -9.07
CA SER A 6 10.87 -18.80 -7.95
C SER A 6 11.61 -18.30 -6.71
N LEU A 7 11.53 -16.98 -6.46
CA LEU A 7 12.04 -16.35 -5.25
C LEU A 7 11.05 -16.56 -4.08
N THR A 8 10.82 -17.81 -3.69
CA THR A 8 10.09 -18.11 -2.45
C THR A 8 11.07 -18.03 -1.28
N LEU A 9 10.94 -16.97 -0.47
CA LEU A 9 11.66 -16.86 0.80
C LEU A 9 11.13 -17.91 1.78
N SER A 10 11.98 -18.36 2.71
CA SER A 10 11.50 -19.09 3.88
C SER A 10 10.61 -18.17 4.74
N ASP A 11 9.66 -18.77 5.45
CA ASP A 11 8.77 -18.02 6.37
C ASP A 11 9.55 -17.19 7.40
N SER A 12 10.71 -17.68 7.85
CA SER A 12 11.60 -16.95 8.78
C SER A 12 12.21 -15.70 8.15
N ALA A 13 12.70 -15.77 6.91
CA ALA A 13 13.33 -14.64 6.24
C ALA A 13 12.30 -13.56 5.86
N LEU A 14 11.08 -13.95 5.51
CA LEU A 14 9.99 -13.01 5.28
C LEU A 14 9.55 -12.33 6.59
N ALA A 15 9.44 -13.09 7.69
CA ALA A 15 9.10 -12.54 9.01
C ALA A 15 10.11 -11.47 9.46
N GLU A 16 11.42 -11.71 9.29
CA GLU A 16 12.46 -10.73 9.60
C GLU A 16 12.32 -9.44 8.79
N ARG A 17 12.02 -9.55 7.48
CA ARG A 17 11.78 -8.36 6.63
C ARG A 17 10.57 -7.56 7.10
N LEU A 18 9.49 -8.23 7.50
CA LEU A 18 8.29 -7.56 8.00
C LEU A 18 8.55 -6.76 9.28
N GLN A 19 9.47 -7.21 10.15
CA GLN A 19 9.89 -6.43 11.33
C GLN A 19 10.61 -5.12 10.94
N ALA A 20 11.29 -5.08 9.80
CA ALA A 20 12.04 -3.91 9.35
C ALA A 20 11.16 -2.84 8.69
N VAL A 21 9.94 -3.17 8.25
CA VAL A 21 9.07 -2.26 7.50
C VAL A 21 8.73 -1.00 8.31
N LYS A 22 9.06 0.16 7.76
CA LYS A 22 8.77 1.48 8.32
C LYS A 22 7.82 2.30 7.43
N ALA A 23 7.69 1.93 6.15
CA ALA A 23 6.73 2.55 5.26
C ALA A 23 6.07 1.54 4.31
N VAL A 24 4.77 1.76 4.08
CA VAL A 24 3.93 1.04 3.13
C VAL A 24 3.57 2.00 2.00
N ILE A 25 3.92 1.63 0.78
CA ILE A 25 3.69 2.39 -0.45
C ILE A 25 2.64 1.65 -1.27
N LEU A 26 1.60 2.37 -1.65
CA LEU A 26 0.42 1.81 -2.30
C LEU A 26 0.27 2.43 -3.69
N ASP A 27 0.16 1.59 -4.71
CA ASP A 27 -0.47 2.04 -5.95
C ASP A 27 -1.95 2.43 -5.69
N VAL A 28 -2.52 3.18 -6.64
CA VAL A 28 -3.93 3.57 -6.59
C VAL A 28 -4.80 2.66 -7.42
N ASP A 29 -4.55 2.58 -8.72
CA ASP A 29 -5.54 2.11 -9.68
C ASP A 29 -5.40 0.62 -9.91
N GLY A 30 -6.29 -0.16 -9.28
CA GLY A 30 -6.18 -1.63 -9.23
C GLY A 30 -5.65 -2.14 -7.90
N VAL A 31 -5.22 -1.25 -6.99
CA VAL A 31 -4.85 -1.56 -5.60
C VAL A 31 -5.79 -0.91 -4.59
N LEU A 32 -5.79 0.42 -4.47
CA LEU A 32 -6.74 1.16 -3.62
C LEU A 32 -8.13 1.26 -4.26
N THR A 33 -8.21 1.07 -5.57
CA THR A 33 -9.43 0.99 -6.38
C THR A 33 -9.54 -0.37 -7.06
N ASP A 34 -10.68 -0.64 -7.68
CA ASP A 34 -10.91 -1.84 -8.50
C ASP A 34 -10.31 -1.76 -9.92
N GLY A 35 -9.50 -0.75 -10.20
CA GLY A 35 -8.92 -0.49 -11.53
C GLY A 35 -9.91 0.16 -12.51
N GLY A 36 -11.17 0.36 -12.11
CA GLY A 36 -12.17 1.05 -12.91
C GLY A 36 -11.89 2.55 -13.04
N ILE A 37 -11.94 3.06 -14.28
CA ILE A 37 -11.91 4.49 -14.56
C ILE A 37 -13.31 4.91 -15.02
N TYR A 38 -14.07 5.52 -14.12
CA TYR A 38 -15.43 5.96 -14.38
C TYR A 38 -15.42 7.42 -14.82
N TYR A 39 -16.15 7.75 -15.89
CA TYR A 39 -16.31 9.14 -16.34
C TYR A 39 -17.76 9.59 -16.17
N ASP A 40 -17.95 10.81 -15.69
CA ASP A 40 -19.25 11.47 -15.75
C ASP A 40 -19.49 12.13 -17.14
N PRO A 41 -20.71 12.61 -17.43
CA PRO A 41 -21.01 13.26 -18.71
C PRO A 41 -20.20 14.54 -19.01
N THR A 42 -19.52 15.11 -18.01
CA THR A 42 -18.64 16.28 -18.16
C THR A 42 -17.17 15.89 -18.37
N GLY A 43 -16.86 14.60 -18.36
CA GLY A 43 -15.51 14.06 -18.50
C GLY A 43 -14.71 14.01 -17.20
N ARG A 44 -15.34 14.22 -16.03
CA ARG A 44 -14.65 14.09 -14.74
C ARG A 44 -14.46 12.62 -14.40
N GLU A 45 -13.25 12.28 -13.95
CA GLU A 45 -12.88 10.94 -13.50
C GLU A 45 -13.38 10.70 -12.06
N ILE A 46 -14.08 9.58 -11.87
CA ILE A 46 -14.57 9.08 -10.59
C ILE A 46 -13.82 7.80 -10.25
N LYS A 47 -13.39 7.68 -8.99
CA LYS A 47 -12.72 6.50 -8.44
C LYS A 47 -13.49 5.96 -7.25
N ARG A 48 -13.66 4.64 -7.16
CA ARG A 48 -14.23 3.96 -5.99
C ARG A 48 -13.10 3.46 -5.09
N PHE A 49 -13.13 3.88 -3.82
CA PHE A 49 -12.22 3.39 -2.78
C PHE A 49 -12.97 2.52 -1.78
N HIS A 50 -12.25 1.64 -1.09
CA HIS A 50 -12.83 0.80 -0.05
C HIS A 50 -12.68 1.41 1.35
N VAL A 51 -13.74 1.34 2.15
CA VAL A 51 -13.73 1.87 3.53
C VAL A 51 -12.81 1.06 4.46
N ALA A 52 -12.77 -0.26 4.30
CA ALA A 52 -11.92 -1.11 5.13
C ALA A 52 -10.43 -0.87 4.86
N ASP A 53 -10.07 -0.56 3.61
CA ASP A 53 -8.69 -0.21 3.24
C ASP A 53 -8.26 1.09 3.93
N GLY A 54 -9.14 2.08 3.95
CA GLY A 54 -8.91 3.33 4.69
C GLY A 54 -8.67 3.09 6.19
N LEU A 55 -9.46 2.23 6.84
CA LEU A 55 -9.23 1.86 8.23
C LEU A 55 -7.88 1.13 8.41
N GLY A 56 -7.52 0.22 7.50
CA GLY A 56 -6.21 -0.45 7.54
C GLY A 56 -5.05 0.55 7.50
N MET A 57 -5.13 1.56 6.62
CA MET A 57 -4.13 2.62 6.54
C MET A 57 -4.08 3.48 7.81
N GLU A 58 -5.21 3.73 8.46
CA GLU A 58 -5.27 4.43 9.75
C GLU A 58 -4.59 3.61 10.87
N LEU A 59 -4.81 2.29 10.90
CA LEU A 59 -4.14 1.39 11.86
C LEU A 59 -2.61 1.40 11.68
N LEU A 60 -2.11 1.36 10.44
CA LEU A 60 -0.67 1.48 10.19
C LEU A 60 -0.09 2.78 10.77
N ARG A 61 -0.82 3.90 10.62
CA ARG A 61 -0.39 5.18 11.18
C ARG A 61 -0.37 5.19 12.71
N HIS A 62 -1.34 4.54 13.36
CA HIS A 62 -1.31 4.35 14.81
C HIS A 62 -0.12 3.50 15.28
N ALA A 63 0.35 2.56 14.45
CA ALA A 63 1.58 1.80 14.68
C ALA A 63 2.87 2.56 14.31
N GLY A 64 2.78 3.84 13.90
CA GLY A 64 3.94 4.63 13.49
C GLY A 64 4.51 4.25 12.12
N ILE A 65 3.80 3.43 11.34
CA ILE A 65 4.19 3.04 9.98
C ILE A 65 3.71 4.12 9.01
N ARG A 66 4.63 4.65 8.19
CA ARG A 66 4.29 5.66 7.19
C ARG A 66 3.47 5.02 6.06
N VAL A 67 2.40 5.68 5.66
CA VAL A 67 1.60 5.28 4.48
C VAL A 67 1.87 6.27 3.36
N VAL A 68 2.10 5.75 2.15
CA VAL A 68 2.42 6.53 0.96
C VAL A 68 1.48 6.12 -0.16
N ILE A 69 0.89 7.10 -0.84
CA ILE A 69 0.11 6.88 -2.06
C ILE A 69 1.00 7.27 -3.24
N LEU A 70 1.14 6.36 -4.21
CA LEU A 70 1.99 6.55 -5.38
C LEU A 70 1.21 6.18 -6.66
N SER A 71 0.80 7.17 -7.45
CA SER A 71 0.04 6.94 -8.68
C SER A 71 0.76 7.49 -9.92
N GLY A 72 0.63 6.77 -11.02
CA GLY A 72 0.98 7.29 -12.35
C GLY A 72 -0.05 8.28 -12.90
N ARG A 73 -1.27 8.28 -12.38
CA ARG A 73 -2.35 9.20 -12.78
C ARG A 73 -2.40 10.42 -11.87
N VAL A 74 -3.04 11.47 -12.37
CA VAL A 74 -3.39 12.68 -11.61
C VAL A 74 -4.91 12.76 -11.58
N ALA A 75 -5.50 12.75 -10.38
CA ALA A 75 -6.93 12.86 -10.18
C ALA A 75 -7.25 13.51 -8.83
N GLU A 76 -8.22 14.44 -8.83
CA GLU A 76 -8.67 15.12 -7.61
C GLU A 76 -9.18 14.13 -6.55
N ALA A 77 -9.81 13.03 -6.99
CA ALA A 77 -10.28 11.96 -6.11
C ALA A 77 -9.14 11.34 -5.27
N ILE A 78 -7.92 11.22 -5.82
CA ILE A 78 -6.75 10.72 -5.10
C ILE A 78 -6.33 11.70 -4.01
N THR A 79 -6.20 12.98 -4.36
CA THR A 79 -5.84 14.04 -3.40
C THR A 79 -6.84 14.13 -2.25
N ARG A 80 -8.14 14.13 -2.58
CA ARG A 80 -9.21 14.18 -1.58
C ARG A 80 -9.16 12.96 -0.65
N ARG A 81 -9.01 11.76 -1.21
CA ARG A 81 -8.96 10.53 -0.41
C ARG A 81 -7.73 10.49 0.51
N ALA A 82 -6.57 10.92 0.02
CA ALA A 82 -5.36 11.04 0.84
C ALA A 82 -5.58 12.00 2.02
N ALA A 83 -6.19 13.16 1.79
CA ALA A 83 -6.51 14.13 2.83
C ALA A 83 -7.49 13.58 3.88
N GLU A 84 -8.57 12.90 3.46
CA GLU A 84 -9.53 12.25 4.36
C GLU A 84 -8.86 11.24 5.30
N LEU A 85 -7.90 10.48 4.78
CA LEU A 85 -7.13 9.48 5.54
C LEU A 85 -5.90 10.07 6.25
N ARG A 86 -5.71 11.39 6.15
CA ARG A 86 -4.55 12.16 6.65
C ARG A 86 -3.21 11.53 6.22
N VAL A 87 -3.15 11.08 4.97
CA VAL A 87 -1.94 10.62 4.28
C VAL A 87 -1.29 11.84 3.62
N THR A 88 -0.18 12.29 4.18
CA THR A 88 0.56 13.47 3.67
C THR A 88 1.42 13.15 2.46
N ASP A 89 1.92 11.91 2.40
CA ASP A 89 2.79 11.43 1.33
C ASP A 89 1.95 10.89 0.16
N CYS A 90 1.44 11.80 -0.66
CA CYS A 90 0.65 11.50 -1.84
C CYS A 90 1.32 12.04 -3.11
N TYR A 91 1.84 11.14 -3.94
CA TYR A 91 2.59 11.46 -5.15
C TYR A 91 1.81 10.98 -6.38
N GLN A 92 1.50 11.89 -7.28
CA GLN A 92 0.69 11.65 -8.48
C GLN A 92 1.47 12.02 -9.74
N GLY A 93 1.05 11.49 -10.89
CA GLY A 93 1.75 11.70 -12.16
C GLY A 93 3.13 11.06 -12.23
N VAL A 94 3.40 10.07 -11.36
CA VAL A 94 4.72 9.42 -11.26
C VAL A 94 4.85 8.34 -12.33
N ARG A 95 5.65 8.63 -13.36
CA ARG A 95 5.94 7.67 -14.43
C ARG A 95 7.02 6.66 -14.06
N ASP A 96 8.04 7.11 -13.35
CA ASP A 96 9.13 6.26 -12.86
C ASP A 96 8.96 6.05 -11.35
N LYS A 97 8.28 4.95 -10.99
CA LYS A 97 8.01 4.59 -9.60
C LYS A 97 9.30 4.25 -8.85
N LYS A 98 10.28 3.62 -9.51
CA LYS A 98 11.57 3.27 -8.91
C LYS A 98 12.32 4.52 -8.45
N ALA A 99 12.50 5.48 -9.36
CA ALA A 99 13.20 6.72 -9.06
C ALA A 99 12.50 7.53 -7.95
N GLN A 100 11.17 7.58 -7.97
CA GLN A 100 10.42 8.24 -6.91
C GLN A 100 10.60 7.55 -5.55
N ILE A 101 10.58 6.21 -5.48
CA ILE A 101 10.82 5.46 -4.25
C ILE A 101 12.25 5.66 -3.75
N GLU A 102 13.25 5.65 -4.64
CA GLU A 102 14.65 5.93 -4.28
C GLU A 102 14.84 7.33 -3.70
N LYS A 103 14.16 8.34 -4.26
CA LYS A 103 14.14 9.70 -3.70
C LYS A 103 13.57 9.71 -2.28
N LEU A 104 12.45 9.02 -2.05
CA LEU A 104 11.83 8.94 -0.74
C LEU A 104 12.73 8.23 0.27
N ARG A 105 13.41 7.13 -0.14
CA ARG A 105 14.41 6.44 0.67
C ARG A 105 15.52 7.37 1.15
N GLN A 106 16.08 8.16 0.23
CA GLN A 106 17.14 9.12 0.56
C GLN A 106 16.62 10.20 1.52
N GLN A 107 15.45 10.77 1.25
CA GLN A 107 14.83 11.81 2.08
C GLN A 107 14.56 11.31 3.51
N TRP A 108 14.14 10.05 3.66
CA TRP A 108 13.77 9.47 4.94
C TRP A 108 14.90 8.67 5.61
N GLN A 109 16.06 8.58 4.95
CA GLN A 109 17.19 7.75 5.39
C GLN A 109 16.78 6.29 5.64
N LEU A 110 15.92 5.76 4.77
CA LEU A 110 15.43 4.38 4.83
C LEU A 110 16.13 3.49 3.80
N LYS A 111 16.35 2.23 4.17
CA LYS A 111 16.84 1.18 3.29
C LYS A 111 15.69 0.53 2.51
N ALA A 112 16.02 -0.25 1.48
CA ALA A 112 15.00 -0.92 0.66
C ALA A 112 14.17 -1.89 1.52
N GLU A 113 14.86 -2.59 2.42
CA GLU A 113 14.33 -3.61 3.32
C GLU A 113 13.29 -3.06 4.30
N GLU A 114 13.28 -1.74 4.51
CA GLU A 114 12.36 -1.05 5.39
C GLU A 114 11.10 -0.55 4.66
N LEU A 115 10.96 -0.88 3.37
CA LEU A 115 9.82 -0.50 2.54
C LEU A 115 9.03 -1.72 2.08
N LEU A 116 7.71 -1.54 2.07
CA LEU A 116 6.75 -2.46 1.47
C LEU A 116 6.03 -1.74 0.32
N TYR A 117 5.92 -2.39 -0.84
CA TYR A 117 5.12 -1.91 -1.97
C TYR A 117 3.94 -2.85 -2.25
N VAL A 118 2.77 -2.29 -2.54
CA VAL A 118 1.58 -3.01 -3.03
C VAL A 118 1.24 -2.52 -4.43
N GLY A 119 1.22 -3.44 -5.40
CA GLY A 119 0.95 -3.16 -6.82
C GLY A 119 -0.03 -4.16 -7.44
N ASP A 120 -0.43 -3.89 -8.68
CA ASP A 120 -1.33 -4.72 -9.48
C ASP A 120 -0.88 -4.97 -10.93
N ASP A 121 -0.06 -4.13 -11.56
CA ASP A 121 0.24 -4.28 -13.00
C ASP A 121 1.75 -4.11 -13.33
N LEU A 122 2.10 -4.25 -14.61
CA LEU A 122 3.48 -4.22 -15.12
C LEU A 122 4.22 -2.91 -14.79
N ASN A 123 3.49 -1.80 -14.66
CA ASN A 123 4.06 -0.50 -14.28
C ASN A 123 4.58 -0.48 -12.82
N ASP A 124 4.26 -1.51 -12.01
CA ASP A 124 4.74 -1.69 -10.64
C ASP A 124 6.03 -2.51 -10.54
N LEU A 125 6.43 -3.21 -11.60
CA LEU A 125 7.67 -3.99 -11.61
C LEU A 125 8.90 -3.15 -11.23
N PRO A 126 9.08 -1.90 -11.72
CA PRO A 126 10.17 -1.05 -11.26
C PRO A 126 10.10 -0.71 -9.77
N ALA A 127 8.89 -0.60 -9.19
CA ALA A 127 8.73 -0.35 -7.76
C ALA A 127 9.19 -1.54 -6.91
N PHE A 128 8.92 -2.78 -7.36
CA PHE A 128 9.41 -4.00 -6.71
C PHE A 128 10.94 -4.07 -6.62
N GLU A 129 11.66 -3.49 -7.57
CA GLU A 129 13.13 -3.41 -7.54
C GLU A 129 13.67 -2.48 -6.44
N ALA A 130 12.86 -1.52 -5.96
CA ALA A 130 13.30 -0.50 -5.00
C ALA A 130 12.97 -0.82 -3.53
N VAL A 131 12.23 -1.91 -3.27
CA VAL A 131 11.70 -2.27 -1.94
C VAL A 131 12.05 -3.70 -1.53
N GLY A 132 12.03 -3.97 -0.22
CA GLY A 132 12.35 -5.27 0.36
C GLY A 132 11.15 -6.19 0.57
N VAL A 133 9.95 -5.63 0.71
CA VAL A 133 8.70 -6.40 0.75
C VAL A 133 7.82 -6.01 -0.43
N ARG A 134 7.35 -7.02 -1.15
CA ARG A 134 6.68 -6.90 -2.45
C ARG A 134 5.36 -7.61 -2.32
N VAL A 135 4.27 -6.91 -2.57
CA VAL A 135 2.93 -7.46 -2.48
C VAL A 135 2.20 -7.19 -3.78
N ALA A 136 1.59 -8.23 -4.33
CA ALA A 136 0.66 -8.09 -5.45
C ALA A 136 -0.76 -8.34 -4.94
N VAL A 137 -1.74 -7.61 -5.48
CA VAL A 137 -3.15 -7.90 -5.19
C VAL A 137 -3.63 -9.14 -5.94
N ALA A 138 -4.73 -9.77 -5.50
CA ALA A 138 -5.23 -11.01 -6.08
C ALA A 138 -5.55 -10.94 -7.59
N ASN A 139 -5.98 -9.77 -8.07
CA ASN A 139 -6.29 -9.48 -9.47
C ASN A 139 -5.11 -8.87 -10.24
N ALA A 140 -3.90 -8.91 -9.68
CA ALA A 140 -2.71 -8.37 -10.33
C ALA A 140 -2.32 -9.17 -11.57
N ASP A 141 -1.56 -8.57 -12.48
CA ASP A 141 -0.93 -9.27 -13.59
C ASP A 141 -0.05 -10.43 -13.09
N ALA A 142 -0.08 -11.55 -13.83
CA ALA A 142 0.59 -12.79 -13.45
C ALA A 142 2.11 -12.62 -13.31
N LEU A 143 2.73 -11.74 -14.11
CA LEU A 143 4.16 -11.47 -14.01
C LEU A 143 4.48 -10.75 -12.70
N LEU A 144 3.66 -9.77 -12.30
CA LEU A 144 3.84 -9.07 -11.02
C LEU A 144 3.65 -10.04 -9.86
N GLN A 145 2.59 -10.87 -9.88
CA GLN A 145 2.36 -11.88 -8.85
C GLN A 145 3.54 -12.83 -8.69
N SER A 146 4.17 -13.25 -9.81
CA SER A 146 5.32 -14.16 -9.78
C SER A 146 6.56 -13.57 -9.09
N GLN A 147 6.62 -12.24 -8.93
CA GLN A 147 7.73 -11.53 -8.28
C GLN A 147 7.39 -11.04 -6.86
N ALA A 148 6.15 -11.24 -6.40
CA ALA A 148 5.69 -10.81 -5.10
C ALA A 148 6.12 -11.80 -4.00
N HIS A 149 6.43 -11.29 -2.82
CA HIS A 149 6.63 -12.13 -1.63
C HIS A 149 5.30 -12.56 -1.00
N TYR A 150 4.23 -11.81 -1.27
CA TYR A 150 2.88 -12.12 -0.83
C TYR A 150 1.88 -11.70 -1.91
N VAL A 151 0.89 -12.56 -2.15
CA VAL A 151 -0.27 -12.25 -3.01
C VAL A 151 -1.49 -12.24 -2.11
N THR A 152 -2.25 -11.14 -2.13
CA THR A 152 -3.47 -11.03 -1.30
C THR A 152 -4.54 -12.01 -1.78
N ARG A 153 -5.52 -12.29 -0.91
CA ARG A 153 -6.73 -13.03 -1.32
C ARG A 153 -7.80 -12.09 -1.82
N ALA A 154 -7.94 -10.91 -1.20
CA ALA A 154 -8.83 -9.87 -1.67
C ALA A 154 -8.26 -9.16 -2.92
N THR A 155 -9.15 -8.65 -3.77
CA THR A 155 -8.79 -7.86 -4.94
C THR A 155 -8.66 -6.37 -4.59
N GLY A 156 -8.00 -5.61 -5.47
CA GLY A 156 -7.90 -4.16 -5.36
C GLY A 156 -9.25 -3.47 -5.19
N GLY A 157 -9.31 -2.45 -4.34
CA GLY A 157 -10.54 -1.74 -4.00
C GLY A 157 -11.58 -2.57 -3.25
N ASN A 158 -11.26 -3.80 -2.84
CA ASN A 158 -12.17 -4.72 -2.16
C ASN A 158 -11.56 -5.30 -0.87
N GLY A 159 -10.68 -4.53 -0.20
CA GLY A 159 -10.09 -4.97 1.06
C GLY A 159 -8.66 -5.53 0.95
N ALA A 160 -8.04 -5.52 -0.24
CA ALA A 160 -6.67 -5.99 -0.39
C ALA A 160 -5.68 -5.20 0.47
N VAL A 161 -5.78 -3.88 0.50
CA VAL A 161 -4.90 -3.05 1.33
C VAL A 161 -5.18 -3.31 2.82
N ARG A 162 -6.44 -3.50 3.21
CA ARG A 162 -6.79 -3.91 4.57
C ARG A 162 -6.13 -5.25 4.95
N GLU A 163 -6.17 -6.23 4.06
CA GLU A 163 -5.52 -7.53 4.27
C GLU A 163 -4.01 -7.35 4.48
N VAL A 164 -3.35 -6.53 3.65
CA VAL A 164 -1.92 -6.22 3.80
C VAL A 164 -1.61 -5.53 5.13
N CYS A 165 -2.40 -4.53 5.53
CA CYS A 165 -2.20 -3.80 6.79
C CYS A 165 -2.31 -4.75 7.99
N GLU A 166 -3.34 -5.60 8.01
CA GLU A 166 -3.55 -6.58 9.08
C GLU A 166 -2.46 -7.65 9.09
N TRP A 167 -2.08 -8.17 7.92
CA TRP A 167 -0.98 -9.13 7.77
C TRP A 167 0.34 -8.57 8.32
N LEU A 168 0.71 -7.34 7.94
CA LEU A 168 1.92 -6.69 8.39
C LEU A 168 1.92 -6.48 9.92
N LEU A 169 0.85 -5.91 10.47
CA LEU A 169 0.75 -5.63 11.90
C LEU A 169 0.77 -6.92 12.74
N LYS A 170 0.09 -7.98 12.29
CA LYS A 170 0.11 -9.28 12.97
C LYS A 170 1.48 -9.92 12.92
N ALA A 171 2.15 -9.89 11.76
CA ALA A 171 3.52 -10.40 11.64
C ALA A 171 4.49 -9.67 12.58
N ARG A 172 4.25 -8.38 12.85
CA ARG A 172 5.03 -7.53 13.77
C ARG A 172 4.62 -7.65 15.24
N GLY A 173 3.54 -8.35 15.56
CA GLY A 173 2.97 -8.38 16.92
C GLY A 173 2.44 -7.02 17.39
N GLU A 174 2.09 -6.13 16.46
CA GLU A 174 1.63 -4.76 16.72
C GLU A 174 0.11 -4.61 16.53
N TRP A 175 -0.59 -5.68 16.13
CA TRP A 175 -2.02 -5.65 15.80
C TRP A 175 -2.89 -5.17 16.96
N GLU A 176 -2.76 -5.79 18.13
CA GLU A 176 -3.57 -5.47 19.30
C GLU A 176 -3.38 -4.01 19.73
N ASN A 177 -2.13 -3.55 19.80
CA ASN A 177 -1.80 -2.18 20.16
C ASN A 177 -2.33 -1.16 19.15
N ALA A 178 -2.22 -1.44 17.85
CA ALA A 178 -2.74 -0.56 16.81
C ALA A 178 -4.27 -0.44 16.87
N VAL A 179 -4.98 -1.55 17.14
CA VAL A 179 -6.43 -1.56 17.33
C VAL A 179 -6.81 -0.79 18.60
N GLU A 180 -6.11 -0.98 19.71
CA GLU A 180 -6.38 -0.25 20.95
C GLU A 180 -6.19 1.26 20.77
N ALA A 181 -5.08 1.69 20.16
CA ALA A 181 -4.81 3.09 19.87
C ALA A 181 -5.88 3.72 18.96
N TYR A 182 -6.35 2.98 17.96
CA TYR A 182 -7.47 3.39 17.12
C TYR A 182 -8.78 3.54 17.91
N LEU A 183 -9.14 2.56 18.73
CA LEU A 183 -10.36 2.63 19.53
C LEU A 183 -10.30 3.77 20.55
N GLN A 184 -9.12 4.06 21.10
CA GLN A 184 -8.90 5.18 22.00
C GLN A 184 -9.11 6.52 21.28
N SER A 185 -8.55 6.69 20.08
CA SER A 185 -8.73 7.93 19.30
C SER A 185 -10.20 8.20 18.94
N ARG A 186 -11.00 7.14 18.74
CA ARG A 186 -12.46 7.25 18.51
C ARG A 186 -13.21 7.69 19.76
N ARG A 187 -12.80 7.25 20.95
CA ARG A 187 -13.40 7.70 22.22
C ARG A 187 -13.10 9.19 22.45
N GLU A 188 -11.86 9.62 22.20
CA GLU A 188 -11.44 11.01 22.36
C GLU A 188 -12.14 11.96 21.39
N ALA A 189 -12.27 11.57 20.11
CA ALA A 189 -12.97 12.37 19.11
C ALA A 189 -14.48 12.53 19.39
N GLY A 190 -15.10 11.57 20.10
CA GLY A 190 -16.49 11.69 20.56
C GLY A 190 -16.66 12.47 21.86
N SER A 191 -15.56 12.94 22.46
CA SER A 191 -15.52 13.70 23.71
C SER A 191 -15.34 15.21 23.51
N GLU A 192 -15.11 15.66 22.28
CA GLU A 192 -15.10 17.08 21.92
C GLU A 192 -16.55 17.57 21.74
N PRO A 193 -16.96 18.65 22.43
CA PRO A 193 -18.34 19.16 22.42
C PRO A 193 -18.80 19.70 21.05
#